data_AF-A0A1S1HNQ8-F1
#
_entry.id   AF-A0A1S1HNQ8-F1
#
_cell.length_a   1.000
_cell.length_b   1.000
_cell.length_c   1.000
_cell.angle_alpha   90.00
_cell.angle_beta   90.00
_cell.angle_gamma   90.00
#
_symmetry.space_group_name_H-M   'P 1'
#
loop_
_entity.id
_entity.type
_entity.pdbx_description
1 polymer ?
#
loop_
_entity_poly.entity_id
_entity_poly.type
_entity_poly.pdbx_seq_one_letter_code
_entity_poly.pdbx_strand_id
1 'polypeptide(L)' 'MHLKGHWLKDAGFETGFTFTVKILNGCLVLIPDSEDTRAIKQQNQQQQAQLSFLKLRLQALVIE' A
#
# COMPACT_ATOMS: atom_id res chain seq x y z
N MET A 1 3.82 -17.91 21.65
CA MET A 1 3.94 -16.43 21.69
C MET A 1 2.82 -15.85 20.82
N HIS A 2 1.81 -15.21 21.42
CA HIS A 2 0.68 -14.62 20.67
C HIS A 2 0.93 -13.12 20.51
N LEU A 3 1.56 -12.73 19.40
CA LEU A 3 1.72 -11.32 19.05
C LEU A 3 0.36 -10.77 18.60
N LYS A 4 -0.33 -10.06 19.50
CA LYS A 4 -1.52 -9.27 19.16
C LYS A 4 -1.07 -7.91 18.66
N GLY A 5 -1.67 -7.38 17.59
CA GLY A 5 -1.25 -6.11 16.97
C GLY A 5 -1.14 -4.87 17.88
N HIS A 6 -1.63 -4.92 19.13
CA HIS A 6 -1.47 -3.85 20.12
C HIS A 6 -0.01 -3.45 20.39
N TRP A 7 0.94 -4.39 20.33
CA TRP A 7 2.36 -4.09 20.58
C TRP A 7 2.96 -3.14 19.54
N LEU A 8 2.37 -3.04 18.34
CA LEU A 8 2.83 -2.14 17.29
C LEU A 8 2.71 -0.68 17.72
N LYS A 9 1.64 -0.35 18.45
CA LYS A 9 1.44 1.00 19.01
C LYS A 9 2.53 1.33 20.03
N ASP A 10 2.84 0.38 20.91
CA ASP A 10 3.91 0.53 21.91
C ASP A 10 5.30 0.67 21.25
N ALA A 11 5.47 0.14 20.04
CA ALA A 11 6.66 0.29 19.21
C ALA A 11 6.67 1.55 18.31
N GLY A 12 5.66 2.42 18.42
CA GLY A 12 5.56 3.68 17.67
C GLY A 12 4.91 3.55 16.28
N PHE A 13 4.25 2.42 15.99
CA PHE A 13 3.48 2.23 14.76
C PHE A 13 2.00 2.54 15.03
N GLU A 14 1.56 3.70 14.55
CA GLU A 14 0.15 4.10 14.61
C GLU A 14 -0.74 3.23 13.72
N THR A 15 -2.01 3.09 14.10
CA THR A 15 -3.01 2.38 13.30
C THR A 15 -3.40 3.18 12.06
N GLY A 16 -3.76 2.50 10.97
CA GLY A 16 -4.22 3.16 9.74
C GLY A 16 -3.13 3.41 8.70
N PHE A 17 -1.89 2.99 8.96
CA PHE A 17 -0.78 3.08 8.02
C PHE A 17 -0.30 1.69 7.60
N THR A 18 0.14 1.57 6.35
CA THR A 18 0.82 0.38 5.84
C THR A 18 2.32 0.47 6.14
N PHE A 19 2.92 -0.66 6.48
CA PHE A 19 4.36 -0.80 6.63
C PHE A 19 4.82 -2.10 5.99
N THR A 20 6.08 -2.13 5.58
CA THR A 20 6.69 -3.33 5.02
C THR A 20 7.28 -4.17 6.15
N VAL A 21 6.97 -5.46 6.16
CA VAL A 21 7.60 -6.43 7.06
C VAL A 21 8.67 -7.19 6.29
N LYS A 22 9.89 -7.24 6.80
CA LYS A 22 10.97 -8.10 6.29
C LYS A 22 11.42 -9.08 7.38
N ILE A 23 11.85 -10.27 6.98
CA ILE A 23 12.51 -11.21 7.87
C ILE A 23 14.01 -11.07 7.64
N LEU A 24 14.76 -10.74 8.69
CA LEU A 24 16.22 -10.62 8.64
C LEU A 24 16.81 -11.33 9.87
N ASN A 25 17.66 -12.33 9.64
CA ASN A 25 18.36 -13.07 10.69
C ASN A 25 17.44 -13.62 11.80
N GLY A 26 16.24 -14.07 11.42
CA GLY A 26 15.24 -14.59 12.38
C GLY A 26 14.41 -13.50 13.08
N CYS A 27 14.63 -12.22 12.79
CA CYS A 27 13.87 -11.10 13.33
C CYS A 27 12.87 -10.53 12.31
N LEU A 28 11.73 -10.03 12.80
CA LEU A 28 10.83 -9.18 12.00
C LEU A 28 11.35 -7.75 12.03
N VAL A 29 11.65 -7.20 10.85
CA VAL A 29 12.02 -5.81 10.64
C VAL A 29 10.81 -5.08 10.06
N LEU A 30 10.33 -4.07 10.78
CA LEU A 30 9.22 -3.22 10.37
C LEU A 30 9.77 -1.94 9.75
N ILE A 31 9.35 -1.65 8.53
CA ILE A 31 9.79 -0.47 7.77
C ILE A 31 8.54 0.36 7.47
N PRO A 32 8.35 1.52 8.13
CA PRO A 32 7.23 2.39 7.82
C PRO A 32 7.37 2.94 6.41
N ASP A 33 6.27 3.01 5.66
CA ASP A 33 6.25 3.78 4.42
C ASP A 33 6.42 5.27 4.74
N SER A 34 7.37 5.93 4.07
CA SER A 34 7.52 7.39 4.18
C SER A 34 6.29 8.10 3.65
N GLU A 35 6.05 9.33 4.10
CA GLU A 35 4.91 10.13 3.61
C GLU A 35 4.92 10.29 2.09
N ASP A 36 6.09 10.57 1.50
CA ASP A 36 6.24 10.65 0.06
C ASP A 36 5.90 9.34 -0.64
N THR A 37 6.36 8.20 -0.08
CA THR A 37 6.06 6.88 -0.64
C THR A 37 4.55 6.59 -0.60
N ARG A 38 3.85 7.02 0.46
CA ARG A 38 2.39 6.90 0.57
C ARG A 38 1.68 7.76 -0.47
N ALA A 39 2.07 9.03 -0.60
CA ALA A 39 1.49 9.95 -1.58
C ALA A 39 1.65 9.44 -3.01
N ILE A 40 2.86 8.97 -3.36
CA ILE A 40 3.16 8.39 -4.67
C ILE A 40 2.35 7.11 -4.92
N LYS A 41 2.24 6.21 -3.93
CA LYS A 41 1.41 5.00 -4.06
C LYS A 41 -0.06 5.35 -4.32
N GLN A 42 -0.60 6.31 -3.57
CA GLN A 42 -1.98 6.76 -3.73
C GLN A 42 -2.22 7.38 -5.11
N GLN A 43 -1.31 8.23 -5.58
CA GLN A 43 -1.38 8.83 -6.91
C GLN A 43 -1.31 7.77 -8.01
N ASN A 44 -0.39 6.80 -7.90
CA ASN A 44 -0.27 5.71 -8.87
C ASN A 44 -1.54 4.85 -8.93
N GLN A 45 -2.17 4.56 -7.79
CA GLN A 45 -3.44 3.83 -7.76
C GLN A 45 -4.56 4.60 -8.46
N GLN A 46 -4.64 5.91 -8.25
CA GLN A 46 -5.62 6.76 -8.94
C GLN A 46 -5.37 6.80 -10.45
N GLN A 47 -4.11 6.96 -10.87
CA GLN A 47 -3.73 6.92 -12.29
C GLN A 47 -4.06 5.57 -12.92
N GLN A 48 -3.78 4.46 -12.25
CA GLN A 48 -4.11 3.13 -12.75
C GLN A 48 -5.62 2.94 -12.92
N ALA A 49 -6.43 3.45 -11.99
CA ALA A 49 -7.88 3.42 -12.09
C ALA A 49 -8.39 4.24 -13.29
N GLN A 50 -7.83 5.44 -13.49
CA GLN A 50 -8.16 6.30 -14.64
C GLN A 50 -7.78 5.65 -15.98
N LEU A 51 -6.58 5.06 -16.07
CA LEU A 51 -6.13 4.35 -17.27
C LEU A 51 -7.00 3.14 -17.57
N SER A 52 -7.38 2.38 -16.54
CA SER A 52 -8.26 1.21 -16.68
C SER A 52 -9.64 1.63 -17.18
N PHE A 53 -10.19 2.71 -16.64
CA PHE A 53 -11.46 3.28 -17.10
C PHE A 53 -11.38 3.76 -18.56
N LEU A 54 -10.33 4.51 -18.92
CA LEU A 54 -10.15 4.99 -20.28
C LEU A 54 -10.00 3.83 -21.27
N LYS A 55 -9.23 2.81 -20.91
CA LYS A 55 -9.07 1.60 -21.73
C LYS A 55 -10.41 0.93 -22.03
N LEU A 56 -11.26 0.76 -21.01
CA LEU A 56 -12.59 0.17 -21.19
C LEU A 56 -13.47 1.01 -22.11
N ARG A 57 -13.45 2.34 -21.97
CA ARG A 57 -14.20 3.23 -22.85
C ARG A 57 -13.74 3.17 -24.30
N LEU A 58 -12.43 3.14 -24.53
CA LEU A 58 -11.87 2.99 -25.87
C LEU A 58 -12.26 1.65 -26.48
N GLN A 59 -12.25 0.55 -25.71
CA GLN A 59 -12.70 -0.75 -26.20
C GLN A 59 -14.17 -0.74 -26.64
N ALA A 60 -15.05 -0.04 -25.91
CA ALA A 60 -16.45 0.08 -26.28
C ALA A 60 -16.64 0.81 -27.63
N LEU A 61 -15.85 1.87 -27.88
CA LEU A 61 -15.91 2.67 -29.11
C LEU A 61 -15.37 1.94 -30.35
N VAL A 62 -14.57 0.88 -30.18
CA VAL A 62 -14.00 0.11 -31.30
C VAL A 62 -14.95 -1.01 -31.76
N ILE A 63 -15.98 -1.31 -30.98
CA ILE A 63 -16.97 -2.36 -31.28
C ILE A 63 -18.23 -1.76 -31.99
N GLU A 64 -18.32 -0.44 -32.10
CA GLU A 64 -19.32 0.29 -32.90
C GLU A 64 -18.86 0.52 -34.36
#